data_AF-A0A9D8PQN1-F1
#
_entry.id   AF-A0A9D8PQN1-F1
#
_cell.length_a   1.000
_cell.length_b   1.000
_cell.length_c   1.000
_cell.angle_alpha   90.00
_cell.angle_beta   90.00
_cell.angle_gamma   90.00
#
_symmetry.space_group_name_H-M   'P 1'
#
loop_
_entity.id
_entity.type
_entity.pdbx_description
1 polymer ?
#
loop_
_entity_poly.entity_id
_entity_poly.type
_entity_poly.pdbx_seq_one_letter_code
_entity_poly.pdbx_strand_id
1 'polypeptide(L)' 'MKNAVIYVHGKGGNTGEANRYKQFFDDSFEIVGFDYKSLNPWDAKIEFINYLRNNNNNKYFKKWVC' A
#
# COMPACT_ATOMS: atom_id res chain seq x y z
N MET A 1 6.75 -18.12 1.58
CA MET A 1 6.97 -16.74 1.10
C MET A 1 5.64 -16.00 1.18
N LYS A 2 5.52 -14.93 1.98
CA LYS A 2 4.27 -14.16 2.05
C LYS A 2 4.22 -13.10 0.95
N ASN A 3 3.04 -12.91 0.37
CA ASN A 3 2.73 -11.81 -0.52
C ASN A 3 2.20 -10.64 0.33
N ALA A 4 2.21 -9.42 -0.19
CA ALA A 4 1.65 -8.27 0.49
C ALA A 4 0.78 -7.47 -0.47
N VAL A 5 -0.31 -6.96 0.06
CA VAL A 5 -1.23 -6.05 -0.62
C VAL A 5 -1.10 -4.71 0.08
N ILE A 6 -0.76 -3.69 -0.69
CA ILE A 6 -0.64 -2.34 -0.14
C ILE A 6 -1.87 -1.56 -0.55
N TYR A 7 -2.65 -1.15 0.45
CA TYR A 7 -3.79 -0.27 0.28
C TYR A 7 -3.33 1.19 0.37
N VAL A 8 -3.66 1.99 -0.64
CA VAL A 8 -3.43 3.44 -0.64
C VAL A 8 -4.80 4.11 -0.52
N HIS A 9 -4.99 4.93 0.50
CA HIS A 9 -6.28 5.60 0.72
C HIS A 9 -6.50 6.74 -0.29
N GLY A 10 -7.76 7.16 -0.46
CA GLY A 10 -8.08 8.37 -1.22
C GLY A 10 -7.89 9.64 -0.38
N LYS A 11 -8.11 10.81 -0.99
CA LYS A 11 -8.14 12.09 -0.26
C LYS A 11 -9.21 12.04 0.84
N GLY A 12 -8.80 12.30 2.08
CA GLY A 12 -9.69 12.26 3.25
C GLY A 12 -9.98 10.86 3.79
N GLY A 13 -9.41 9.81 3.18
CA GLY A 13 -9.46 8.45 3.68
C GLY A 13 -8.41 8.18 4.77
N ASN A 14 -8.37 6.94 5.26
CA ASN A 14 -7.37 6.53 6.24
C ASN A 14 -6.90 5.10 6.00
N THR A 15 -5.74 4.75 6.55
CA THR A 15 -5.16 3.41 6.40
C THR A 15 -5.94 2.30 7.10
N GLY A 16 -6.81 2.62 8.05
CA GLY A 16 -7.70 1.66 8.71
C GLY A 16 -8.68 0.99 7.74
N GLU A 17 -9.00 1.65 6.62
CA GLU A 17 -9.82 1.07 5.55
C GLU A 17 -9.19 -0.18 4.93
N ALA A 18 -7.86 -0.32 5.01
CA ALA A 18 -7.14 -1.52 4.56
C ALA A 18 -7.65 -2.81 5.26
N ASN A 19 -8.08 -2.72 6.52
CA ASN A 19 -8.60 -3.87 7.25
C ASN A 19 -9.87 -4.45 6.62
N ARG A 20 -10.67 -3.63 5.92
CA ARG A 20 -11.87 -4.11 5.21
C ARG A 20 -11.53 -5.07 4.09
N TYR A 21 -10.30 -5.00 3.56
CA TYR A 21 -9.85 -5.86 2.47
C TYR A 21 -9.27 -7.19 2.95
N LYS A 22 -8.97 -7.36 4.24
CA LYS A 22 -8.45 -8.62 4.81
C LYS A 22 -9.34 -9.82 4.48
N GLN A 23 -10.65 -9.63 4.42
CA GLN A 23 -11.60 -10.70 4.10
C GLN A 23 -11.46 -11.27 2.67
N PHE A 24 -10.80 -10.54 1.75
CA PHE A 24 -10.64 -10.96 0.35
C PHE A 24 -9.33 -11.70 0.08
N PHE A 25 -8.47 -11.83 1.10
CA PHE A 25 -7.15 -12.45 0.94
C PHE A 25 -6.90 -13.46 2.06
N ASP A 26 -6.29 -14.59 1.72
CA ASP A 26 -5.91 -15.61 2.70
C ASP A 26 -4.69 -15.16 3.53
N ASP A 27 -4.40 -15.88 4.62
CA ASP A 27 -3.27 -15.62 5.55
C ASP A 27 -1.87 -15.63 4.88
N SER A 28 -1.80 -16.04 3.63
CA SER A 28 -0.61 -15.94 2.78
C SER A 28 -0.29 -14.51 2.33
N PHE A 29 -1.24 -13.57 2.48
CA PHE A 29 -1.11 -12.16 2.15
C PHE A 29 -1.08 -11.28 3.42
N GLU A 30 -0.12 -10.37 3.44
CA GLU A 30 -0.05 -9.29 4.42
C GLU A 30 -0.73 -8.04 3.87
N ILE A 31 -1.78 -7.56 4.54
CA ILE A 31 -2.48 -6.33 4.13
C ILE A 31 -1.88 -5.15 4.89
N VAL A 32 -1.28 -4.21 4.17
CA VAL A 32 -0.64 -3.03 4.73
C VAL A 32 -1.31 -1.77 4.21
N GLY A 33 -1.74 -0.89 5.11
CA GLY A 33 -2.24 0.44 4.75
C GLY A 33 -1.09 1.43 4.64
N PHE A 34 -0.95 2.10 3.50
CA PHE A 34 0.03 3.15 3.28
C PHE A 34 -0.58 4.53 3.52
N ASP A 35 -0.06 5.25 4.52
CA ASP A 35 -0.51 6.57 4.96
C ASP A 35 0.40 7.65 4.36
N TYR A 36 0.08 8.11 3.15
CA TYR A 36 0.86 9.16 2.50
C TYR A 36 0.53 10.52 3.13
N LYS A 37 1.55 11.36 3.31
CA LYS A 37 1.41 12.69 3.94
C LYS A 37 1.37 13.83 2.92
N SER A 38 1.85 13.55 1.71
CA SER A 38 1.79 14.48 0.59
C SER A 38 0.39 14.93 0.23
N LEU A 39 0.24 16.23 0.00
CA LEU A 39 -1.00 16.83 -0.50
C LEU A 39 -1.20 16.59 -2.00
N ASN A 40 -0.10 16.46 -2.74
CA ASN A 40 -0.11 16.32 -4.19
C ASN A 40 0.14 14.87 -4.61
N PRO A 41 -0.51 14.38 -5.69
CA PRO A 41 -0.32 13.00 -6.16
C PRO A 41 1.13 12.66 -6.55
N TRP A 42 1.87 13.63 -7.10
CA TRP A 42 3.26 13.44 -7.55
C TRP A 42 4.19 13.15 -6.37
N ASP A 43 4.03 13.87 -5.27
CA ASP A 43 4.83 13.71 -4.07
C ASP A 43 4.43 12.41 -3.33
N ALA A 44 3.13 12.10 -3.29
CA ALA A 44 2.63 10.83 -2.73
C ALA A 44 3.20 9.61 -3.46
N LYS A 45 3.38 9.70 -4.79
CA LYS A 45 4.03 8.66 -5.59
C LYS A 45 5.50 8.48 -5.20
N ILE A 46 6.22 9.56 -4.92
CA ILE A 46 7.63 9.51 -4.49
C ILE A 46 7.72 8.89 -3.09
N GLU A 47 6.89 9.32 -2.15
CA GLU A 47 6.78 8.73 -0.81
C GLU A 47 6.54 7.22 -0.91
N PHE A 48 5.59 6.83 -1.76
CA PHE A 48 5.24 5.44 -1.98
C PHE A 48 6.42 4.61 -2.53
N ILE A 49 7.13 5.11 -3.53
CA ILE A 49 8.31 4.43 -4.09
C ILE A 49 9.42 4.30 -3.04
N ASN A 50 9.65 5.34 -2.23
CA ASN A 50 10.64 5.31 -1.17
C ASN A 50 10.25 4.30 -0.08
N TYR A 51 8.98 4.24 0.29
CA TYR A 51 8.44 3.24 1.22
C TYR A 51 8.70 1.81 0.72
N LEU A 52 8.48 1.53 -0.57
CA LEU A 52 8.79 0.21 -1.13
C LEU A 52 10.28 -0.14 -1.11
N ARG A 53 11.13 0.83 -1.48
CA ARG A 53 12.59 0.64 -1.52
C ARG A 53 13.16 0.36 -0.14
N ASN A 54 12.74 1.15 0.87
CA ASN A 54 13.28 1.06 2.22
C ASN A 54 12.86 -0.22 2.95
N ASN A 55 11.68 -0.76 2.64
CA ASN A 55 11.21 -1.99 3.29
C ASN A 55 11.78 -3.29 2.67
N ASN A 56 12.76 -3.23 1.75
CA ASN A 56 13.26 -4.40 0.98
C ASN A 56 12.12 -5.18 0.28
N ASN A 57 11.04 -4.46 -0.01
CA ASN A 57 9.76 -4.96 -0.44
C ASN A 57 9.69 -5.09 -1.98
N ASN A 58 10.83 -5.37 -2.64
CA ASN A 58 10.94 -5.61 -4.09
C ASN A 58 10.10 -6.81 -4.59
N LYS A 59 9.43 -7.53 -3.67
CA LYS A 59 8.63 -8.72 -3.91
C LYS A 59 7.17 -8.45 -4.32
N TYR A 60 6.68 -7.22 -4.17
CA TYR A 60 5.24 -6.93 -4.25
C TYR A 60 4.77 -6.28 -5.55
N PHE A 61 5.63 -6.23 -6.57
CA PHE A 61 5.30 -5.59 -7.84
C PHE A 61 4.55 -6.54 -8.78
N LYS A 62 3.23 -6.63 -8.64
CA LYS A 62 2.33 -6.97 -9.75
C LYS A 62 1.25 -5.90 -9.87
N LYS A 63 1.61 -4.85 -10.61
CA LYS A 63 0.72 -3.85 -11.24
C LYS A 63 0.04 -2.84 -10.30
N TRP A 64 0.37 -1.57 -10.55
CA TRP A 64 -0.37 -0.41 -10.08
C TRP A 64 -1.54 -0.17 -11.02
N VAL A 65 -2.77 -0.13 -10.50
CA VAL A 65 -3.91 0.45 -11.19
C VAL A 65 -4.41 1.56 -10.28
N CYS A 66 -4.25 2.79 -10.74
CA CYS A 66 -4.94 3.95 -10.19
C CYS A 66 -6.42 3.91 -10.57
#